data_AF-A0A1F8DIC2-F1
#
_entry.id   AF-A0A1F8DIC2-F1
#
_cell.length_a   1.000
_cell.length_b   1.000
_cell.length_c   1.000
_cell.angle_alpha   90.00
_cell.angle_beta   90.00
_cell.angle_gamma   90.00
#
_symmetry.space_group_name_H-M   'P 1'
#
loop_
_entity.id
_entity.type
_entity.pdbx_description
1 polymer ?
#
loop_
_entity_poly.entity_id
_entity_poly.type
_entity_poly.pdbx_seq_one_letter_code
_entity_poly.pdbx_strand_id
1 'polypeptide(L)'
;MKLKLLPVVLVLIFGFFATSVFAASDRAATVRNNPGAPTPDSILASPSASPASRGKSNLTAVKLKVCQAKENGITKKIGQLNRLAINTMGKFDAIALRVKNFYQTKVIASGKSLSNYDALVADIDKQKGLVTAAMTKTQTDSANFSCEFGDPKGLLNQYRLNMQLVKRAMNNYRTSIRNLIVGVHTLVPTTTSSDSATPSGSPASTATATSSATPTATASPTATPTPTVSPTASPTATPI
;
A
#
# COMPACT_ATOMS: atom_id res chain seq x y z
N MET A 1 16.53 -6.69 -42.01
CA MET A 1 15.45 -5.68 -42.19
C MET A 1 15.37 -4.82 -40.93
N LYS A 2 15.28 -3.49 -41.05
CA LYS A 2 15.25 -2.57 -39.90
C LYS A 2 13.80 -2.22 -39.51
N LEU A 3 13.21 -2.96 -38.58
CA LEU A 3 11.86 -2.67 -38.09
C LEU A 3 11.90 -1.58 -37.00
N LYS A 4 11.81 -0.32 -37.40
CA LYS A 4 11.58 0.82 -36.49
C LYS A 4 10.07 0.88 -36.17
N LEU A 5 9.66 0.44 -34.97
CA LEU A 5 8.28 0.60 -34.50
C LEU A 5 8.20 1.35 -33.16
N LEU A 6 7.72 2.59 -33.25
CA LEU A 6 7.07 3.47 -32.26
C LEU A 6 7.51 3.46 -30.77
N PRO A 7 7.96 4.62 -30.22
CA PRO A 7 8.03 4.87 -28.77
C PRO A 7 6.69 5.32 -28.14
N VAL A 8 5.58 5.28 -28.88
CA VAL A 8 4.31 5.97 -28.54
C VAL A 8 3.48 5.27 -27.45
N VAL A 9 3.69 3.98 -27.21
CA VAL A 9 2.83 3.16 -26.31
C VAL A 9 2.98 3.51 -24.82
N LEU A 10 4.04 4.24 -24.42
CA LEU A 10 4.33 4.50 -23.00
C LEU A 10 3.46 5.60 -22.37
N VAL A 11 2.81 6.45 -23.17
CA VAL A 11 2.04 7.62 -22.68
C VAL A 11 0.63 7.26 -22.19
N LEU A 12 0.00 6.22 -22.75
CA LEU A 12 -1.44 5.97 -22.59
C LEU A 12 -1.90 5.30 -21.28
N ILE A 13 -1.00 4.89 -20.38
CA ILE A 13 -1.36 4.14 -19.17
C ILE A 13 -1.58 5.05 -17.93
N PHE A 14 -1.28 6.35 -18.02
CA PHE A 14 -1.25 7.26 -16.86
C PHE A 14 -2.57 7.97 -16.50
N GLY A 15 -3.68 7.70 -17.22
CA GLY A 15 -4.88 8.56 -17.18
C GLY A 15 -6.08 8.15 -16.33
N PHE A 16 -6.13 6.97 -15.69
CA PHE A 16 -7.41 6.41 -15.20
C PHE A 16 -7.39 5.73 -13.81
N PHE A 17 -7.14 6.51 -12.75
CA PHE A 17 -7.57 6.18 -11.38
C PHE A 17 -8.13 7.40 -10.65
N ALA A 18 -9.16 8.01 -11.25
CA ALA A 18 -10.00 9.00 -10.57
C ALA A 18 -10.70 8.37 -9.36
N THR A 19 -10.82 9.12 -8.27
CA THR A 19 -11.43 8.67 -7.02
C THR A 19 -12.93 8.51 -7.17
N SER A 20 -13.44 7.29 -7.05
CA SER A 20 -14.87 7.03 -6.91
C SER A 20 -15.38 7.60 -5.58
N VAL A 21 -16.11 8.73 -5.66
CA VAL A 21 -16.89 9.26 -4.54
C VAL A 21 -17.96 8.24 -4.17
N PHE A 22 -17.99 7.81 -2.90
CA PHE A 22 -19.04 6.94 -2.39
C PHE A 22 -20.34 7.74 -2.25
N ALA A 23 -21.27 7.55 -3.19
CA ALA A 23 -22.66 7.96 -3.00
C ALA A 23 -23.32 7.04 -1.96
N ALA A 24 -23.51 7.55 -0.74
CA ALA A 24 -24.37 6.90 0.24
C ALA A 24 -25.83 7.17 -0.14
N SER A 25 -26.56 6.12 -0.50
CA SER A 25 -28.01 6.19 -0.69
C SER A 25 -28.69 5.60 0.53
N ASP A 26 -29.28 6.47 1.34
CA ASP A 26 -30.22 6.07 2.38
C ASP A 26 -31.41 5.33 1.75
N ARG A 27 -31.70 4.15 2.27
CA ARG A 27 -33.02 3.51 2.12
C ARG A 27 -33.62 3.30 3.49
N ALA A 28 -34.53 4.22 3.83
CA ALA A 28 -35.38 4.14 5.01
C ALA A 28 -36.15 2.81 5.05
N ALA A 29 -36.38 2.32 6.26
CA ALA A 29 -37.11 1.08 6.48
C ALA A 29 -38.62 1.29 6.24
N THR A 30 -39.19 0.56 5.28
CA THR A 30 -40.65 0.47 5.12
C THR A 30 -41.19 -0.74 5.89
N VAL A 31 -41.56 -0.52 7.15
CA VAL A 31 -42.29 -1.53 7.94
C VAL A 31 -43.75 -1.55 7.46
N ARG A 32 -44.14 -2.60 6.74
CA ARG A 32 -45.51 -2.79 6.25
C ARG A 32 -46.31 -3.61 7.26
N ASN A 33 -46.95 -2.93 8.21
CA ASN A 33 -47.97 -3.55 9.06
C ASN A 33 -49.20 -3.89 8.21
N ASN A 34 -49.79 -5.07 8.43
CA ASN A 34 -51.10 -5.43 7.88
C ASN A 34 -51.88 -6.20 8.95
N PRO A 35 -53.08 -5.74 9.36
CA PRO A 35 -53.89 -6.43 10.35
C PRO A 35 -54.77 -7.50 9.68
N GLY A 36 -54.89 -8.67 10.30
CA GLY A 36 -55.72 -9.76 9.81
C GLY A 36 -55.95 -10.82 10.88
N ALA A 37 -56.96 -10.62 11.72
CA ALA A 37 -57.54 -11.69 12.54
C ALA A 37 -58.49 -12.53 11.67
N PRO A 38 -58.67 -13.83 11.99
CA PRO A 38 -59.85 -14.17 12.77
C PRO A 38 -59.60 -15.16 13.93
N THR A 39 -60.60 -15.24 14.80
CA THR A 39 -60.76 -16.04 16.03
C THR A 39 -61.93 -17.04 15.87
N PRO A 40 -62.26 -17.92 16.85
CA PRO A 40 -61.49 -18.61 17.90
C PRO A 40 -61.75 -20.15 17.84
N ASP A 41 -61.48 -20.85 18.96
CA ASP A 41 -61.84 -22.27 19.27
C ASP A 41 -61.08 -23.34 18.45
N SER A 42 -60.42 -24.38 18.99
CA SER A 42 -60.25 -24.93 20.35
C SER A 42 -58.99 -25.86 20.33
N ILE A 43 -58.36 -26.34 21.41
CA ILE A 43 -58.65 -26.35 22.86
C ILE A 43 -57.33 -26.38 23.70
N LEU A 44 -57.44 -26.53 25.04
CA LEU A 44 -56.39 -26.69 26.08
C LEU A 44 -54.96 -27.14 25.66
N ALA A 45 -53.96 -26.25 25.86
CA ALA A 45 -52.64 -26.58 26.42
C ALA A 45 -51.80 -25.32 26.78
N SER A 46 -51.78 -24.93 28.06
CA SER A 46 -50.80 -23.98 28.65
C SER A 46 -50.98 -23.94 30.18
N PRO A 47 -50.00 -23.46 30.98
CA PRO A 47 -48.77 -22.71 30.63
C PRO A 47 -47.49 -23.56 30.94
N SER A 48 -46.23 -23.10 30.94
CA SER A 48 -45.69 -21.73 31.01
C SER A 48 -44.26 -21.64 30.44
N ALA A 49 -44.14 -21.38 29.13
CA ALA A 49 -43.08 -20.49 28.67
C ALA A 49 -43.68 -19.08 28.70
N SER A 50 -43.43 -18.36 29.81
CA SER A 50 -43.89 -16.98 30.03
C SER A 50 -43.73 -16.14 28.76
N PRO A 51 -44.69 -15.25 28.40
CA PRO A 51 -44.53 -14.38 27.23
C PRO A 51 -43.21 -13.57 27.28
N ALA A 52 -42.69 -13.28 28.48
CA ALA A 52 -41.38 -12.69 28.67
C ALA A 52 -40.20 -13.62 28.30
N SER A 53 -40.30 -14.95 28.49
CA SER A 53 -39.24 -15.89 28.10
C SER A 53 -39.27 -16.21 26.61
N ARG A 54 -40.45 -16.39 26.01
CA ARG A 54 -40.60 -16.48 24.54
C ARG A 54 -40.18 -15.17 23.85
N GLY A 55 -40.54 -14.01 24.41
CA GLY A 55 -40.05 -12.71 23.96
C GLY A 55 -38.53 -12.58 24.05
N LYS A 56 -37.91 -12.95 25.18
CA LYS A 56 -36.44 -12.96 25.35
C LYS A 56 -35.74 -13.92 24.39
N SER A 57 -36.26 -15.14 24.18
CA SER A 57 -35.66 -16.13 23.27
C SER A 57 -35.76 -15.71 21.79
N ASN A 58 -36.89 -15.11 21.38
CA ASN A 58 -36.98 -14.49 20.06
C ASN A 58 -36.05 -13.28 19.94
N LEU A 59 -35.91 -12.45 20.97
CA LEU A 59 -34.96 -11.33 20.98
C LEU A 59 -33.50 -11.80 20.90
N THR A 60 -33.10 -12.90 21.53
CA THR A 60 -31.74 -13.45 21.39
C THR A 60 -31.53 -14.06 20.00
N ALA A 61 -32.50 -14.81 19.46
CA ALA A 61 -32.43 -15.33 18.09
C ALA A 61 -32.38 -14.23 17.02
N VAL A 62 -33.15 -13.15 17.18
CA VAL A 62 -33.12 -11.98 16.30
C VAL A 62 -31.79 -11.22 16.44
N LYS A 63 -31.29 -11.02 17.66
CA LYS A 63 -29.96 -10.42 17.89
C LYS A 63 -28.84 -11.23 17.23
N LEU A 64 -28.88 -12.56 17.32
CA LEU A 64 -27.92 -13.45 16.67
C LEU A 64 -27.97 -13.31 15.14
N LYS A 65 -29.16 -13.37 14.53
CA LYS A 65 -29.35 -13.14 13.08
C LYS A 65 -28.84 -11.76 12.63
N VAL A 66 -29.09 -10.71 13.42
CA VAL A 66 -28.57 -9.35 13.15
C VAL A 66 -27.05 -9.31 13.27
N CYS A 67 -26.44 -10.05 14.20
CA CYS A 67 -24.99 -10.14 14.31
C CYS A 67 -24.39 -10.88 13.12
N GLN A 68 -24.87 -12.10 12.80
CA GLN A 68 -24.43 -12.90 11.66
C GLN A 68 -24.57 -12.14 10.31
N ALA A 69 -25.63 -11.34 10.14
CA ALA A 69 -25.79 -10.46 8.98
C ALA A 69 -24.71 -9.36 8.91
N LYS A 70 -24.35 -8.75 10.05
CA LYS A 70 -23.26 -7.76 10.15
C LYS A 70 -21.89 -8.40 9.92
N GLU A 71 -21.65 -9.58 10.48
CA GLU A 71 -20.45 -10.39 10.26
C GLU A 71 -20.24 -10.68 8.78
N ASN A 72 -21.23 -11.24 8.09
CA ASN A 72 -21.17 -11.48 6.64
C ASN A 72 -20.88 -10.19 5.84
N GLY A 73 -21.48 -9.06 6.23
CA GLY A 73 -21.18 -7.75 5.64
C GLY A 73 -19.74 -7.29 5.87
N ILE A 74 -19.19 -7.51 7.07
CA ILE A 74 -17.81 -7.20 7.44
C ILE A 74 -16.83 -8.10 6.68
N THR A 75 -17.01 -9.42 6.71
CA THR A 75 -16.17 -10.40 6.01
C THR A 75 -16.13 -10.14 4.50
N LYS A 76 -17.28 -9.83 3.87
CA LYS A 76 -17.32 -9.39 2.46
C LYS A 76 -16.51 -8.13 2.20
N LYS A 77 -16.63 -7.11 3.06
CA LYS A 77 -15.88 -5.85 2.93
C LYS A 77 -14.37 -6.07 3.10
N ILE A 78 -13.98 -6.91 4.06
CA ILE A 78 -12.58 -7.31 4.28
C ILE A 78 -12.02 -8.04 3.05
N GLY A 79 -12.73 -9.05 2.52
CA GLY A 79 -12.32 -9.77 1.33
C GLY A 79 -12.16 -8.87 0.10
N GLN A 80 -13.05 -7.90 -0.09
CA GLN A 80 -12.95 -6.89 -1.15
C GLN A 80 -11.71 -6.00 -0.99
N LEU A 81 -11.42 -5.53 0.23
CA LEU A 81 -10.25 -4.69 0.53
C LEU A 81 -8.93 -5.47 0.33
N ASN A 82 -8.85 -6.70 0.83
CA ASN A 82 -7.68 -7.57 0.65
C ASN A 82 -7.43 -7.83 -0.84
N ARG A 83 -8.47 -8.14 -1.63
CA ARG A 83 -8.38 -8.31 -3.08
C ARG A 83 -7.92 -7.04 -3.80
N LEU A 84 -8.41 -5.87 -3.39
CA LEU A 84 -7.96 -4.59 -3.95
C LEU A 84 -6.46 -4.34 -3.68
N ALA A 85 -6.00 -4.62 -2.46
CA ALA A 85 -4.60 -4.45 -2.08
C ALA A 85 -3.68 -5.41 -2.87
N ILE A 86 -4.03 -6.71 -2.96
CA ILE A 86 -3.30 -7.71 -3.76
C ILE A 86 -3.22 -7.29 -5.24
N ASN A 87 -4.36 -6.94 -5.86
CA ASN A 87 -4.40 -6.51 -7.25
C ASN A 87 -3.55 -5.25 -7.52
N THR A 88 -3.47 -4.34 -6.54
CA THR A 88 -2.68 -3.12 -6.67
C THR A 88 -1.19 -3.38 -6.47
N MET A 89 -0.83 -4.26 -5.53
CA MET A 89 0.54 -4.72 -5.33
C MET A 89 1.09 -5.39 -6.59
N GLY A 90 0.32 -6.28 -7.22
CA GLY A 90 0.70 -6.93 -8.49
C GLY A 90 0.93 -5.94 -9.64
N LYS A 91 0.15 -4.85 -9.71
CA LYS A 91 0.38 -3.76 -10.68
C LYS A 91 1.69 -3.01 -10.41
N PHE A 92 2.00 -2.73 -9.14
CA PHE A 92 3.24 -2.09 -8.75
C PHE A 92 4.46 -2.97 -9.05
N ASP A 93 4.37 -4.28 -8.77
CA ASP A 93 5.39 -5.26 -9.15
C ASP A 93 5.63 -5.30 -10.67
N ALA A 94 4.57 -5.35 -11.48
CA ALA A 94 4.68 -5.34 -12.94
C ALA A 94 5.33 -4.05 -13.49
N ILE A 95 5.04 -2.90 -12.87
CA ILE A 95 5.69 -1.62 -13.23
C ILE A 95 7.16 -1.63 -12.82
N ALA A 96 7.48 -2.02 -11.59
CA ALA A 96 8.85 -2.11 -11.10
C ALA A 96 9.71 -3.02 -11.99
N LEU A 97 9.20 -4.21 -12.33
CA LEU A 97 9.87 -5.16 -13.22
C LEU A 97 10.10 -4.57 -14.63
N ARG A 98 9.09 -3.90 -15.21
CA ARG A 98 9.23 -3.25 -16.53
C ARG A 98 10.30 -2.16 -16.53
N VAL A 99 10.40 -1.38 -15.46
CA VAL A 99 11.39 -0.29 -15.33
C VAL A 99 12.80 -0.85 -15.09
N LYS A 100 12.95 -1.84 -14.17
CA LYS A 100 14.22 -2.57 -13.97
C LYS A 100 14.71 -3.18 -15.29
N ASN A 101 13.84 -3.86 -16.05
CA ASN A 101 14.18 -4.44 -17.36
C ASN A 101 14.52 -3.39 -18.42
N PHE A 102 13.81 -2.26 -18.49
CA PHE A 102 14.14 -1.18 -19.44
C PHE A 102 15.50 -0.57 -19.15
N TYR A 103 15.83 -0.33 -17.87
CA TYR A 103 17.15 0.17 -17.48
C TYR A 103 18.26 -0.78 -17.94
N GLN A 104 18.15 -2.07 -17.57
CA GLN A 104 19.15 -3.09 -17.88
C GLN A 104 19.32 -3.32 -19.40
N THR A 105 18.22 -3.35 -20.17
CA THR A 105 18.27 -3.73 -21.60
C THR A 105 18.37 -2.57 -22.59
N LYS A 106 18.03 -1.33 -22.19
CA LYS A 106 18.02 -0.16 -23.08
C LYS A 106 18.93 0.97 -22.60
N VAL A 107 18.93 1.30 -21.31
CA VAL A 107 19.70 2.44 -20.80
C VAL A 107 21.19 2.09 -20.74
N ILE A 108 21.54 0.95 -20.14
CA ILE A 108 22.92 0.46 -20.09
C ILE A 108 23.46 0.20 -21.51
N ALA A 109 22.66 -0.41 -22.38
CA ALA A 109 23.00 -0.64 -23.79
C ALA A 109 23.21 0.67 -24.60
N SER A 110 22.72 1.82 -24.10
CA SER A 110 22.95 3.14 -24.67
C SER A 110 24.17 3.86 -24.07
N GLY A 111 25.01 3.15 -23.30
CA GLY A 111 26.18 3.71 -22.62
C GLY A 111 25.85 4.64 -21.44
N LYS A 112 24.62 4.59 -20.93
CA LYS A 112 24.17 5.45 -19.82
C LYS A 112 23.95 4.63 -18.55
N SER A 113 24.25 5.24 -17.40
CA SER A 113 24.04 4.64 -16.08
C SER A 113 23.44 5.65 -15.11
N LEU A 114 22.71 5.14 -14.11
CA LEU A 114 22.13 5.90 -13.02
C LEU A 114 22.91 5.56 -11.74
N SER A 115 23.67 6.53 -11.22
CA SER A 115 24.62 6.31 -10.11
C SER A 115 23.97 5.83 -8.81
N ASN A 116 22.68 6.14 -8.59
CA ASN A 116 21.90 5.69 -7.43
C ASN A 116 20.92 4.54 -7.74
N TYR A 117 21.08 3.84 -8.88
CA TYR A 117 20.16 2.77 -9.30
C TYR A 117 19.96 1.69 -8.23
N ASP A 118 21.04 1.14 -7.68
CA ASP A 118 20.96 0.04 -6.71
C ASP A 118 20.28 0.47 -5.40
N ALA A 119 20.51 1.71 -4.96
CA ALA A 119 19.83 2.28 -3.80
C ALA A 119 18.31 2.45 -4.04
N LEU A 120 17.91 2.86 -5.25
CA LEU A 120 16.50 2.96 -5.64
C LEU A 120 15.83 1.58 -5.74
N VAL A 121 16.55 0.58 -6.26
CA VAL A 121 16.09 -0.82 -6.29
C VAL A 121 15.94 -1.40 -4.88
N ALA A 122 16.92 -1.17 -4.01
CA ALA A 122 16.88 -1.62 -2.62
C ALA A 122 15.71 -0.99 -1.84
N ASP A 123 15.41 0.29 -2.05
CA ASP A 123 14.22 0.91 -1.43
C ASP A 123 12.91 0.35 -1.99
N ILE A 124 12.79 0.12 -3.30
CA ILE A 124 11.63 -0.58 -3.90
C ILE A 124 11.38 -1.93 -3.23
N ASP A 125 12.43 -2.74 -3.07
CA ASP A 125 12.32 -4.09 -2.53
C ASP A 125 12.06 -4.06 -1.00
N LYS A 126 12.63 -3.08 -0.28
CA LYS A 126 12.31 -2.77 1.13
C LYS A 126 10.84 -2.36 1.32
N GLN A 127 10.32 -1.41 0.54
CA GLN A 127 8.91 -1.00 0.66
C GLN A 127 7.96 -2.14 0.27
N LYS A 128 8.32 -2.97 -0.72
CA LYS A 128 7.58 -4.21 -1.04
C LYS A 128 7.50 -5.13 0.18
N GLY A 129 8.61 -5.37 0.87
CA GLY A 129 8.63 -6.14 2.12
C GLY A 129 7.70 -5.59 3.20
N LEU A 130 7.66 -4.26 3.36
CA LEU A 130 6.73 -3.59 4.29
C LEU A 130 5.26 -3.74 3.89
N VAL A 131 4.93 -3.71 2.58
CA VAL A 131 3.57 -4.01 2.09
C VAL A 131 3.19 -5.45 2.43
N THR A 132 4.07 -6.43 2.14
CA THR A 132 3.84 -7.85 2.47
C THR A 132 3.58 -8.02 3.96
N ALA A 133 4.43 -7.48 4.83
CA ALA A 133 4.29 -7.60 6.28
C ALA A 133 2.99 -6.98 6.81
N ALA A 134 2.57 -5.82 6.29
CA ALA A 134 1.30 -5.19 6.65
C ALA A 134 0.09 -6.00 6.15
N MET A 135 0.19 -6.59 4.95
CA MET A 135 -0.84 -7.47 4.38
C MET A 135 -1.00 -8.75 5.20
N THR A 136 0.08 -9.40 5.64
CA THR A 136 0.02 -10.59 6.50
C THR A 136 -0.74 -10.29 7.80
N LYS A 137 -0.39 -9.21 8.51
CA LYS A 137 -1.12 -8.80 9.74
C LYS A 137 -2.61 -8.59 9.48
N THR A 138 -2.93 -7.90 8.40
CA THR A 138 -4.32 -7.62 7.98
C THR A 138 -5.10 -8.91 7.66
N GLN A 139 -4.44 -9.93 7.10
CA GLN A 139 -5.04 -11.23 6.85
C GLN A 139 -5.27 -12.02 8.15
N THR A 140 -4.31 -12.02 9.08
CA THR A 140 -4.46 -12.65 10.40
C THR A 140 -5.64 -12.06 11.17
N ASP A 141 -5.77 -10.74 11.24
CA ASP A 141 -6.92 -10.08 11.89
C ASP A 141 -8.25 -10.47 11.25
N SER A 142 -8.27 -10.65 9.92
CA SER A 142 -9.50 -10.97 9.18
C SER A 142 -10.05 -12.38 9.40
N ALA A 143 -9.19 -13.33 9.81
CA ALA A 143 -9.60 -14.71 10.05
C ALA A 143 -10.35 -14.89 11.38
N ASN A 144 -10.21 -13.94 12.31
CA ASN A 144 -10.67 -14.09 13.70
C ASN A 144 -12.03 -13.42 13.98
N PHE A 145 -12.71 -12.88 12.95
CA PHE A 145 -13.96 -12.16 13.17
C PHE A 145 -15.13 -13.15 13.37
N SER A 146 -15.71 -13.15 14.57
CA SER A 146 -16.90 -13.95 14.93
C SER A 146 -17.86 -13.13 15.78
N CYS A 147 -19.16 -13.34 15.57
CA CYS A 147 -20.23 -12.85 16.43
C CYS A 147 -20.51 -13.69 17.68
N GLU A 148 -19.95 -14.90 17.80
CA GLU A 148 -20.36 -15.86 18.84
C GLU A 148 -19.46 -15.79 20.08
N PHE A 149 -18.16 -15.52 19.91
CA PHE A 149 -17.20 -15.41 21.02
C PHE A 149 -16.11 -14.35 20.73
N GLY A 150 -15.85 -13.44 21.67
CA GLY A 150 -14.75 -12.46 21.62
C GLY A 150 -15.18 -10.98 21.61
N ASP A 151 -14.22 -10.08 21.35
CA ASP A 151 -14.45 -8.64 21.12
C ASP A 151 -14.38 -8.31 19.60
N PRO A 152 -15.49 -8.43 18.85
CA PRO A 152 -15.51 -8.10 17.43
C PRO A 152 -15.30 -6.60 17.16
N LYS A 153 -15.52 -5.72 18.15
CA LYS A 153 -15.32 -4.27 17.99
C LYS A 153 -13.83 -3.93 18.07
N GLY A 154 -13.10 -4.51 19.03
CA GLY A 154 -11.64 -4.42 19.14
C GLY A 154 -10.94 -4.99 17.92
N LEU A 155 -11.30 -6.19 17.48
CA LEU A 155 -10.73 -6.81 16.28
C LEU A 155 -10.98 -5.97 15.01
N LEU A 156 -12.20 -5.46 14.81
CA LEU A 156 -12.50 -4.57 13.69
C LEU A 156 -11.72 -3.23 13.76
N ASN A 157 -11.38 -2.77 14.95
CA ASN A 157 -10.53 -1.59 15.12
C ASN A 157 -9.07 -1.89 14.76
N GLN A 158 -8.52 -3.03 15.19
CA GLN A 158 -7.19 -3.49 14.78
C GLN A 158 -7.08 -3.69 13.27
N TYR A 159 -8.07 -4.35 12.65
CA TYR A 159 -8.12 -4.50 11.20
C TYR A 159 -8.08 -3.14 10.46
N ARG A 160 -8.79 -2.12 10.97
CA ARG A 160 -8.74 -0.77 10.39
C ARG A 160 -7.36 -0.12 10.54
N LEU A 161 -6.71 -0.26 11.69
CA LEU A 161 -5.36 0.25 11.92
C LEU A 161 -4.36 -0.44 10.99
N ASN A 162 -4.39 -1.77 10.89
CA ASN A 162 -3.54 -2.54 9.98
C ASN A 162 -3.80 -2.20 8.50
N MET A 163 -5.06 -1.94 8.10
CA MET A 163 -5.36 -1.45 6.74
C MET A 163 -4.80 -0.05 6.47
N GLN A 164 -4.71 0.85 7.47
CA GLN A 164 -4.01 2.13 7.32
C GLN A 164 -2.48 1.92 7.16
N LEU A 165 -1.90 0.93 7.85
CA LEU A 165 -0.50 0.54 7.65
C LEU A 165 -0.26 0.01 6.22
N VAL A 166 -1.15 -0.85 5.70
CA VAL A 166 -1.14 -1.31 4.30
C VAL A 166 -1.19 -0.12 3.34
N LYS A 167 -2.16 0.79 3.51
CA LYS A 167 -2.29 2.00 2.67
C LYS A 167 -1.01 2.84 2.68
N ARG A 168 -0.40 3.05 3.84
CA ARG A 168 0.86 3.82 3.99
C ARG A 168 2.03 3.11 3.30
N ALA A 169 2.19 1.81 3.52
CA ALA A 169 3.25 1.01 2.89
C ALA A 169 3.11 1.01 1.35
N MET A 170 1.88 0.85 0.84
CA MET A 170 1.60 0.90 -0.60
C MET A 170 1.89 2.27 -1.22
N ASN A 171 1.61 3.36 -0.52
CA ASN A 171 1.97 4.71 -0.96
C ASN A 171 3.50 4.90 -1.02
N ASN A 172 4.23 4.42 -0.01
CA ASN A 172 5.70 4.48 -0.02
C ASN A 172 6.26 3.65 -1.18
N TYR A 173 5.79 2.42 -1.36
CA TYR A 173 6.21 1.54 -2.45
C TYR A 173 5.95 2.15 -3.84
N ARG A 174 4.79 2.79 -4.04
CA ARG A 174 4.50 3.58 -5.25
C ARG A 174 5.49 4.73 -5.44
N THR A 175 5.88 5.43 -4.38
CA THR A 175 6.85 6.52 -4.43
C THR A 175 8.25 6.02 -4.79
N SER A 176 8.73 4.92 -4.21
CA SER A 176 10.02 4.31 -4.57
C SER A 176 10.08 3.92 -6.05
N ILE A 177 9.00 3.32 -6.57
CA ILE A 177 8.86 3.01 -8.01
C ILE A 177 8.89 4.30 -8.85
N ARG A 178 8.19 5.36 -8.43
CA ARG A 178 8.21 6.66 -9.12
C ARG A 178 9.61 7.27 -9.14
N ASN A 179 10.37 7.17 -8.04
CA ASN A 179 11.72 7.71 -7.96
C ASN A 179 12.65 6.99 -8.94
N LEU A 180 12.54 5.66 -9.06
CA LEU A 180 13.27 4.91 -10.10
C LEU A 180 12.83 5.32 -11.52
N ILE A 181 11.52 5.47 -11.78
CA ILE A 181 11.03 5.93 -13.09
C ILE A 181 11.62 7.30 -13.46
N VAL A 182 11.62 8.26 -12.52
CA VAL A 182 12.16 9.61 -12.76
C VAL A 182 13.66 9.56 -13.02
N GLY A 183 14.45 8.84 -12.19
CA GLY A 183 15.90 8.70 -12.39
C GLY A 183 16.28 7.94 -13.68
N VAL A 184 15.46 7.00 -14.12
CA VAL A 184 15.63 6.33 -15.44
C VAL A 184 15.27 7.28 -16.58
N HIS A 185 14.20 8.07 -16.42
CA HIS A 185 13.72 8.99 -17.45
C HIS A 185 14.68 10.18 -17.69
N THR A 186 15.37 10.69 -16.66
CA THR A 186 16.37 11.76 -16.85
C THR A 186 17.56 11.35 -17.72
N LEU A 187 17.79 10.05 -17.92
CA LEU A 187 18.82 9.53 -18.83
C LEU A 187 18.34 9.42 -20.29
N VAL A 188 17.03 9.35 -20.53
CA VAL A 188 16.46 9.20 -21.88
C VAL A 188 16.13 10.58 -22.45
N PRO A 189 16.67 10.97 -23.62
CA PRO A 189 16.26 12.22 -24.26
C PRO A 189 14.78 12.19 -24.60
N THR A 190 13.99 13.11 -24.05
CA THR A 190 12.63 13.36 -24.52
C THR A 190 12.72 13.98 -25.91
N THR A 191 12.27 13.24 -26.93
CA THR A 191 12.03 13.80 -28.28
C THR A 191 10.77 14.66 -28.26
N THR A 192 10.81 15.77 -27.52
CA THR A 192 9.90 16.88 -27.69
C THR A 192 10.43 17.68 -28.86
N SER A 193 9.71 17.71 -29.98
CA SER A 193 10.06 18.54 -31.13
C SER A 193 10.16 20.00 -30.69
N SER A 194 11.35 20.56 -30.77
CA SER A 194 11.62 21.98 -30.56
C SER A 194 12.32 22.54 -31.79
N ASP A 195 11.69 22.35 -32.96
CA ASP A 195 12.04 23.07 -34.18
C ASP A 195 11.57 24.52 -34.06
N SER A 196 12.47 25.40 -33.62
CA SER A 196 12.49 26.78 -34.10
C SER A 196 13.92 27.32 -34.02
N ALA A 197 14.43 27.77 -35.17
CA ALA A 197 15.76 28.36 -35.33
C ALA A 197 15.83 29.73 -34.62
N THR A 198 16.98 30.36 -34.36
CA THR A 198 18.00 30.75 -35.36
C THR A 198 19.29 31.21 -34.65
N PRO A 199 20.49 30.92 -35.17
CA PRO A 199 21.75 31.48 -34.67
C PRO A 199 22.04 32.88 -35.25
N SER A 200 22.64 33.78 -34.47
CA SER A 200 23.22 35.02 -35.01
C SER A 200 24.36 35.58 -34.16
N GLY A 201 25.49 35.88 -34.82
CA GLY A 201 26.30 37.07 -34.55
C GLY A 201 27.15 37.14 -33.28
N SER A 202 28.42 36.76 -33.40
CA SER A 202 29.54 37.30 -32.58
C SER A 202 29.73 38.82 -32.88
N PRO A 203 30.41 39.62 -32.04
CA PRO A 203 31.88 39.54 -31.98
C PRO A 203 32.53 39.64 -30.58
N ALA A 204 33.79 39.22 -30.58
CA ALA A 204 34.78 39.17 -29.52
C ALA A 204 35.02 40.45 -28.68
N SER A 205 35.61 40.24 -27.50
CA SER A 205 36.72 41.07 -27.02
C SER A 205 37.71 40.23 -26.20
N THR A 206 38.99 40.57 -26.34
CA THR A 206 40.17 39.78 -25.92
C THR A 206 40.87 40.42 -24.72
N ALA A 207 41.19 39.64 -23.68
CA ALA A 207 42.30 39.81 -22.72
C ALA A 207 42.11 38.83 -21.54
N THR A 208 43.11 38.35 -20.78
CA THR A 208 44.57 38.16 -20.98
C THR A 208 44.99 37.13 -19.91
N ALA A 209 45.96 36.27 -20.19
CA ALA A 209 46.42 35.25 -19.24
C ALA A 209 47.34 35.84 -18.15
N THR A 210 47.21 35.34 -16.91
CA THR A 210 48.26 35.40 -15.88
C THR A 210 48.26 34.10 -15.08
N SER A 211 49.46 33.52 -14.94
CA SER A 211 49.70 32.21 -14.31
C SER A 211 50.06 32.33 -12.82
N SER A 212 50.14 31.16 -12.16
CA SER A 212 50.92 30.87 -10.94
C SER A 212 50.29 31.19 -9.57
N ALA A 213 49.90 30.15 -8.83
CA ALA A 213 50.75 29.62 -7.74
C ALA A 213 50.19 28.30 -7.14
N THR A 214 51.09 27.33 -6.99
CA THR A 214 51.00 26.07 -6.22
C THR A 214 52.33 26.02 -5.42
N PRO A 215 52.47 25.44 -4.20
CA PRO A 215 51.57 24.55 -3.45
C PRO A 215 51.28 24.98 -1.99
N THR A 216 50.46 24.21 -1.27
CA THR A 216 50.74 23.79 0.12
C THR A 216 50.04 22.47 0.40
N ALA A 217 50.78 21.48 0.92
CA ALA A 217 50.25 20.23 1.43
C ALA A 217 50.35 20.23 2.96
N THR A 218 49.33 19.72 3.68
CA THR A 218 49.46 19.28 5.09
C THR A 218 48.38 18.23 5.46
N ALA A 219 48.87 17.07 5.90
CA ALA A 219 48.28 16.08 6.82
C ALA A 219 46.78 15.67 6.80
N SER A 220 46.59 14.40 6.47
CA SER A 220 45.67 13.44 7.16
C SER A 220 46.52 12.63 8.17
N PRO A 221 46.00 11.83 9.14
CA PRO A 221 44.61 11.54 9.55
C PRO A 221 44.33 11.75 11.06
N THR A 222 43.07 11.56 11.49
CA THR A 222 42.77 11.14 12.88
C THR A 222 41.64 10.10 12.87
N ALA A 223 41.92 8.90 13.36
CA ALA A 223 40.92 7.85 13.58
C ALA A 223 40.17 8.10 14.90
N THR A 224 38.84 7.91 14.91
CA THR A 224 38.04 7.89 16.13
C THR A 224 37.92 6.46 16.64
N PRO A 225 38.27 6.16 17.90
CA PRO A 225 38.31 4.79 18.42
C PRO A 225 36.94 4.23 18.78
N THR A 226 36.78 2.93 18.55
CA THR A 226 35.67 2.09 19.03
C THR A 226 35.77 1.89 20.55
N PRO A 227 34.70 2.15 21.33
CA PRO A 227 34.62 1.68 22.71
C PRO A 227 34.23 0.20 22.76
N THR A 228 35.22 -0.68 22.93
CA THR A 228 35.00 -2.08 23.34
C THR A 228 34.59 -2.09 24.81
N VAL A 229 33.41 -2.65 25.13
CA VAL A 229 33.05 -3.05 26.50
C VAL A 229 32.88 -4.57 26.59
N SER A 230 33.55 -5.14 27.59
CA SER A 230 33.74 -6.57 27.83
C SER A 230 32.49 -7.22 28.46
N PRO A 231 32.23 -8.53 28.29
CA PRO A 231 31.02 -9.17 28.81
C PRO A 231 30.99 -9.27 30.35
N THR A 232 29.82 -9.01 30.93
CA THR A 232 29.52 -9.31 32.34
C THR A 232 29.13 -10.78 32.51
N ALA A 233 29.68 -11.44 33.53
CA ALA A 233 29.51 -12.87 33.76
C ALA A 233 28.14 -13.26 34.34
N SER A 234 27.71 -14.47 34.02
CA SER A 234 26.74 -15.25 34.80
C SER A 234 27.37 -15.69 36.13
N PRO A 235 26.58 -15.79 37.22
CA PRO A 235 26.50 -17.11 37.85
C PRO A 235 25.14 -17.52 38.44
N THR A 236 24.89 -18.83 38.32
CA THR A 236 24.30 -19.72 39.34
C THR A 236 22.80 -19.64 39.66
N ALA A 237 22.12 -20.76 39.38
CA ALA A 237 20.84 -21.13 39.95
C ALA A 237 20.99 -21.79 41.34
N THR A 238 19.97 -21.66 42.19
CA THR A 238 19.80 -22.47 43.40
C THR A 238 18.32 -22.88 43.49
N PRO A 239 17.99 -24.16 43.77
CA PRO A 239 16.61 -24.64 43.81
C PRO A 239 15.97 -24.51 45.20
N ILE A 240 14.66 -24.26 45.23
CA ILE A 240 13.70 -24.72 46.27
C ILE A 240 12.40 -25.06 45.54
#